data_AF-A0A3D1J5M5-F1
#
_entry.id   AF-A0A3D1J5M5-F1
#
_cell.length_a   1.000
_cell.length_b   1.000
_cell.length_c   1.000
_cell.angle_alpha   90.00
_cell.angle_beta   90.00
_cell.angle_gamma   90.00
#
_symmetry.space_group_name_H-M   'P 1'
#
loop_
_entity.id
_entity.type
_entity.pdbx_description
1 polymer ?
#
loop_
_entity_poly.entity_id
_entity_poly.type
_entity_poly.pdbx_seq_one_letter_code
_entity_poly.pdbx_strand_id
1 'polypeptide(L)'
;MRNPEAAAQEREQSWLKKLGPGLITGAADDDPSGIATYSQAGAQFGFNMLWTVLFTYPLMVGIQVVSARIGRVSGHGLATNIRRHYPPWLLYGVVGLLLIANTINIAADVSAMGEALKLIVGGPAQMYAVGFGVLSLLLQTFIPYRRYVRILKWLTLALLAYVATAFVVHIPWSQVLAKALAPHLSWKSAYITTVVAVFGTTISPYLFFWQASQEVEDQLADPKAQPLIKAPDQAKANLRRIKIDTYIGMGFSNLVAFFIILTTAVTLNLHGVTEIQTSAQAAMALR
;
A
#
# COMPACT_ATOMS: atom_id res chain seq x y z
N MET A 1 42.13 -10.60 -9.15
CA MET A 1 41.68 -9.27 -8.70
C MET A 1 40.30 -9.03 -9.29
N ARG A 2 39.26 -8.90 -8.46
CA ARG A 2 37.85 -8.84 -8.92
C ARG A 2 37.57 -7.40 -9.39
N ASN A 3 37.13 -7.24 -10.64
CA ASN A 3 36.92 -5.94 -11.29
C ASN A 3 36.01 -5.04 -10.43
N PRO A 4 36.44 -3.84 -9.99
CA PRO A 4 35.65 -2.95 -9.13
C PRO A 4 34.30 -2.54 -9.76
N GLU A 5 34.20 -2.47 -11.09
CA GLU A 5 32.95 -2.18 -11.79
C GLU A 5 31.94 -3.34 -11.71
N ALA A 6 32.43 -4.58 -11.78
CA ALA A 6 31.59 -5.78 -11.60
C ALA A 6 31.10 -5.90 -10.14
N ALA A 7 31.91 -5.48 -9.16
CA ALA A 7 31.52 -5.44 -7.76
C ALA A 7 30.51 -4.31 -7.47
N ALA A 8 30.59 -3.18 -8.18
CA ALA A 8 29.62 -2.09 -8.10
C ALA A 8 28.28 -2.49 -8.75
N GLN A 9 28.30 -3.13 -9.92
CA GLN A 9 27.10 -3.67 -10.58
C GLN A 9 26.46 -4.84 -9.80
N GLU A 10 27.25 -5.76 -9.21
CA GLU A 10 26.74 -6.78 -8.29
C GLU A 10 26.13 -6.15 -7.02
N ARG A 11 26.71 -5.06 -6.50
CA ARG A 11 26.17 -4.31 -5.36
C ARG A 11 24.87 -3.59 -5.74
N GLU A 12 24.80 -2.85 -6.83
CA GLU A 12 23.56 -2.19 -7.30
C GLU A 12 22.45 -3.18 -7.60
N GLN A 13 22.77 -4.30 -8.28
CA GLN A 13 21.82 -5.39 -8.49
C GLN A 13 21.39 -6.02 -7.16
N SER A 14 22.26 -6.06 -6.15
CA SER A 14 21.93 -6.53 -4.80
C SER A 14 20.99 -5.58 -4.07
N TRP A 15 21.17 -4.25 -4.15
CA TRP A 15 20.28 -3.27 -3.52
C TRP A 15 18.88 -3.28 -4.14
N LEU A 16 18.77 -3.34 -5.47
CA LEU A 16 17.48 -3.40 -6.17
C LEU A 16 16.75 -4.75 -6.01
N LYS A 17 17.50 -5.86 -5.83
CA LYS A 17 16.95 -7.17 -5.41
C LYS A 17 16.64 -7.25 -3.90
N LYS A 18 17.20 -6.34 -3.09
CA LYS A 18 16.97 -6.25 -1.64
C LYS A 18 15.75 -5.41 -1.25
N LEU A 19 15.12 -4.71 -2.20
CA LEU A 19 13.78 -4.16 -2.00
C LEU A 19 12.84 -5.34 -1.79
N GLY A 20 12.62 -5.67 -0.52
CA GLY A 20 11.97 -6.90 -0.12
C GLY A 20 10.45 -6.82 -0.20
N PRO A 21 9.78 -7.90 0.21
CA PRO A 21 8.34 -8.01 0.26
C PRO A 21 7.67 -6.81 0.93
N GLY A 22 8.26 -6.27 2.01
CA GLY A 22 7.72 -5.14 2.76
C GLY A 22 7.60 -3.86 1.95
N LEU A 23 8.56 -3.53 1.08
CA LEU A 23 8.44 -2.36 0.21
C LEU A 23 7.39 -2.57 -0.89
N ILE A 24 7.32 -3.76 -1.45
CA ILE A 24 6.31 -4.10 -2.47
C ILE A 24 4.91 -4.04 -1.86
N THR A 25 4.74 -4.56 -0.65
CA THR A 25 3.48 -4.50 0.10
C THR A 25 3.12 -3.07 0.47
N GLY A 26 4.07 -2.24 0.90
CA GLY A 26 3.82 -0.81 1.16
C GLY A 26 3.42 -0.05 -0.11
N ALA A 27 4.07 -0.33 -1.23
CA ALA A 27 3.69 0.27 -2.51
C ALA A 27 2.33 -0.21 -3.04
N ALA A 28 1.90 -1.42 -2.66
CA ALA A 28 0.59 -1.96 -3.01
C ALA A 28 -0.53 -1.38 -2.13
N ASP A 29 -0.21 -0.88 -0.94
CA ASP A 29 -1.15 -0.23 -0.01
C ASP A 29 -1.65 1.14 -0.53
N ASP A 30 -0.87 1.80 -1.39
CA ASP A 30 -1.23 3.07 -2.04
C ASP A 30 -1.96 2.86 -3.39
N ASP A 31 -3.01 2.04 -3.39
CA ASP A 31 -3.88 1.79 -4.55
C ASP A 31 -4.81 3.00 -4.85
N PRO A 32 -5.41 3.08 -6.06
CA PRO A 32 -6.33 4.17 -6.41
C PRO A 32 -7.47 4.38 -5.39
N SER A 33 -8.00 3.30 -4.81
CA SER A 33 -9.01 3.37 -3.75
C SER A 33 -8.46 3.97 -2.44
N GLY A 34 -7.22 3.64 -2.04
CA GLY A 34 -6.51 4.26 -0.93
C GLY A 34 -6.25 5.74 -1.16
N ILE A 35 -5.77 6.13 -2.34
CA ILE A 35 -5.55 7.53 -2.72
C ILE A 35 -6.85 8.33 -2.64
N ALA A 36 -7.98 7.77 -3.10
CA ALA A 36 -9.29 8.42 -2.98
C ALA A 36 -9.70 8.61 -1.52
N THR A 37 -9.47 7.61 -0.66
CA THR A 37 -9.77 7.65 0.77
C THR A 37 -8.94 8.71 1.50
N TYR A 38 -7.62 8.73 1.28
CA TYR A 38 -6.72 9.73 1.86
C TYR A 38 -7.04 11.15 1.35
N SER A 39 -7.37 11.28 0.06
CA SER A 39 -7.77 12.56 -0.54
C SER A 39 -9.08 13.09 0.05
N GLN A 40 -10.06 12.20 0.26
CA GLN A 40 -11.33 12.54 0.90
C GLN A 40 -11.11 12.98 2.35
N ALA A 41 -10.23 12.29 3.09
CA ALA A 41 -9.89 12.65 4.46
C ALA A 41 -9.29 14.06 4.57
N GLY A 42 -8.36 14.41 3.69
CA GLY A 42 -7.77 15.75 3.64
C GLY A 42 -8.74 16.82 3.17
N ALA A 43 -9.54 16.54 2.14
CA ALA A 43 -10.52 17.50 1.60
C ALA A 43 -11.66 17.81 2.59
N GLN A 44 -12.21 16.80 3.26
CA GLN A 44 -13.36 17.00 4.17
C GLN A 44 -12.95 17.56 5.53
N PHE A 45 -11.84 17.09 6.10
CA PHE A 45 -11.48 17.36 7.49
C PHE A 45 -10.19 18.18 7.64
N GLY A 46 -9.56 18.57 6.54
CA GLY A 46 -8.32 19.34 6.54
C GLY A 46 -7.21 18.60 7.30
N PHE A 47 -6.46 19.36 8.11
CA PHE A 47 -5.37 18.80 8.91
C PHE A 47 -5.83 17.90 10.07
N ASN A 48 -7.14 17.85 10.39
CA ASN A 48 -7.63 17.11 11.55
C ASN A 48 -7.53 15.59 11.39
N MET A 49 -7.20 15.07 10.19
CA MET A 49 -7.03 13.63 9.95
C MET A 49 -5.57 13.18 9.91
N LEU A 50 -4.61 14.10 10.01
CA LEU A 50 -3.18 13.77 9.97
C LEU A 50 -2.72 12.94 11.16
N TRP A 51 -3.40 13.03 12.31
CA TRP A 51 -3.07 12.20 13.47
C TRP A 51 -3.27 10.71 13.21
N THR A 52 -4.17 10.32 12.29
CA THR A 52 -4.46 8.91 11.97
C THR A 52 -3.20 8.19 11.51
N VAL A 53 -2.39 8.86 10.70
CA VAL A 53 -1.10 8.42 10.15
C VAL A 53 -0.08 8.03 11.23
N LEU A 54 -0.13 8.67 12.41
CA LEU A 54 0.74 8.34 13.53
C LEU A 54 0.37 7.00 14.18
N PHE A 55 -0.92 6.64 14.16
CA PHE A 55 -1.41 5.39 14.73
C PHE A 55 -1.43 4.25 13.72
N THR A 56 -1.71 4.53 12.45
CA THR A 56 -1.70 3.53 11.38
C THR A 56 -0.29 2.96 11.20
N TYR A 57 0.77 3.76 11.28
CA TYR A 57 2.14 3.28 11.10
C TYR A 57 2.55 2.13 12.04
N PRO A 58 2.50 2.27 13.39
CA PRO A 58 2.88 1.18 14.28
C PRO A 58 1.96 -0.04 14.16
N LEU A 59 0.67 0.17 13.87
CA LEU A 59 -0.29 -0.91 13.67
C LEU A 59 0.03 -1.71 12.41
N MET A 60 0.24 -1.01 11.29
CA MET A 60 0.61 -1.58 10.02
C MET A 60 1.92 -2.33 10.12
N VAL A 61 2.97 -1.72 10.67
CA VAL A 61 4.25 -2.41 10.90
C VAL A 61 4.05 -3.65 11.79
N GLY A 62 3.30 -3.54 12.88
CA GLY A 62 3.07 -4.64 13.81
C GLY A 62 2.45 -5.85 13.12
N ILE A 63 1.35 -5.64 12.40
CA ILE A 63 0.63 -6.72 11.71
C ILE A 63 1.45 -7.29 10.56
N GLN A 64 2.16 -6.44 9.80
CA GLN A 64 2.97 -6.89 8.68
C GLN A 64 4.20 -7.69 9.13
N VAL A 65 4.86 -7.28 10.22
CA VAL A 65 5.96 -8.06 10.82
C VAL A 65 5.46 -9.42 11.31
N VAL A 66 4.29 -9.48 11.94
CA VAL A 66 3.70 -10.75 12.39
C VAL A 66 3.37 -11.66 11.20
N SER A 67 2.72 -11.12 10.17
CA SER A 67 2.39 -11.86 8.94
C SER A 67 3.63 -12.39 8.23
N ALA A 68 4.65 -11.56 8.07
CA ALA A 68 5.94 -11.92 7.47
C ALA A 68 6.64 -13.03 8.27
N ARG A 69 6.62 -12.93 9.61
CA ARG A 69 7.19 -13.97 10.50
C ARG A 69 6.45 -15.29 10.36
N ILE A 70 5.12 -15.28 10.31
CA ILE A 70 4.32 -16.50 10.12
C ILE A 70 4.75 -17.17 8.81
N GLY A 71 4.82 -16.41 7.70
CA GLY A 71 5.28 -16.91 6.40
C GLY A 71 6.68 -17.51 6.47
N ARG A 72 7.67 -16.74 6.94
CA ARG A 72 9.09 -17.13 6.94
C ARG A 72 9.42 -18.26 7.93
N VAL A 73 8.73 -18.33 9.07
CA VAL A 73 8.96 -19.36 10.10
C VAL A 73 8.31 -20.67 9.71
N SER A 74 7.03 -20.62 9.31
CA SER A 74 6.27 -21.83 8.95
C SER A 74 6.66 -22.36 7.57
N GLY A 75 7.16 -21.52 6.67
CA GLY A 75 7.37 -21.83 5.26
C GLY A 75 6.06 -21.96 4.47
N HIS A 76 4.95 -21.47 5.01
CA HIS A 76 3.63 -21.57 4.40
C HIS A 76 2.89 -20.23 4.50
N GLY A 77 2.08 -19.89 3.49
CA GLY A 77 1.23 -18.70 3.51
C GLY A 77 0.15 -18.78 4.59
N LEU A 78 -0.49 -17.64 4.88
CA LEU A 78 -1.45 -17.52 5.98
C LEU A 78 -2.65 -18.49 5.84
N ALA A 79 -3.21 -18.62 4.64
CA ALA A 79 -4.32 -19.56 4.36
C ALA A 79 -3.94 -21.02 4.65
N THR A 80 -2.71 -21.42 4.31
CA THR A 80 -2.23 -22.78 4.57
C THR A 80 -2.01 -23.01 6.06
N ASN A 81 -1.51 -22.01 6.79
CA ASN A 81 -1.39 -22.11 8.25
C ASN A 81 -2.76 -22.19 8.93
N ILE A 82 -3.75 -21.43 8.47
CA ILE A 82 -5.13 -21.52 8.97
C ILE A 82 -5.68 -22.92 8.75
N ARG A 83 -5.56 -23.46 7.52
CA ARG A 83 -6.01 -24.82 7.18
C ARG A 83 -5.41 -25.91 8.09
N ARG A 84 -4.17 -25.73 8.56
CA ARG A 84 -3.47 -26.72 9.39
C ARG A 84 -3.87 -26.70 10.86
N HIS A 85 -4.26 -25.55 11.39
CA HIS A 85 -4.50 -25.36 12.83
C HIS A 85 -5.96 -25.10 13.18
N TYR A 86 -6.81 -24.81 12.19
CA TYR A 86 -8.21 -24.43 12.39
C TYR A 86 -9.16 -25.29 11.55
N PRO A 87 -10.43 -25.39 11.96
CA PRO A 87 -11.44 -26.13 11.21
C PRO A 87 -11.72 -25.49 9.83
N PRO A 88 -12.15 -26.29 8.85
CA PRO A 88 -12.31 -25.83 7.46
C PRO A 88 -13.33 -24.70 7.29
N TRP A 89 -14.37 -24.63 8.13
CA TRP A 89 -15.38 -23.56 8.04
C TRP A 89 -14.77 -22.18 8.28
N LEU A 90 -13.78 -22.06 9.17
CA LEU A 90 -13.11 -20.79 9.45
C LEU A 90 -12.24 -20.37 8.27
N LEU A 91 -11.52 -21.33 7.68
CA LEU A 91 -10.75 -21.10 6.45
C LEU A 91 -11.64 -20.57 5.34
N TYR A 92 -12.74 -21.26 5.03
CA TYR A 92 -13.65 -20.84 3.97
C TYR A 92 -14.31 -19.49 4.27
N GLY A 93 -14.67 -19.22 5.53
CA GLY A 93 -15.20 -17.92 5.94
C GLY A 93 -14.20 -16.78 5.72
N VAL A 94 -12.96 -16.94 6.20
CA VAL A 94 -11.91 -15.91 6.04
C VAL A 94 -11.55 -15.70 4.58
N VAL A 95 -11.37 -16.79 3.81
CA VAL A 95 -11.07 -16.69 2.37
C VAL A 95 -12.23 -16.10 1.59
N GLY A 96 -13.48 -16.42 1.95
CA GLY A 96 -14.67 -15.84 1.35
C GLY A 96 -14.77 -14.32 1.58
N LEU A 97 -14.56 -13.88 2.82
CA LEU A 97 -14.49 -12.44 3.15
C LEU A 97 -13.39 -11.73 2.36
N LEU A 98 -12.20 -12.36 2.29
CA LEU A 98 -11.06 -11.83 1.53
C LEU A 98 -11.38 -11.70 0.04
N LEU A 99 -12.03 -12.71 -0.54
CA LEU A 99 -12.42 -12.71 -1.95
C LEU A 99 -13.41 -11.58 -2.24
N ILE A 100 -14.43 -11.40 -1.40
CA ILE A 100 -15.42 -10.33 -1.55
C ILE A 100 -14.74 -8.96 -1.45
N ALA A 101 -13.95 -8.73 -0.39
CA ALA A 101 -13.27 -7.46 -0.18
C ALA A 101 -12.32 -7.11 -1.34
N ASN A 102 -11.50 -8.07 -1.80
CA ASN A 102 -10.60 -7.86 -2.92
C ASN A 102 -11.33 -7.62 -4.24
N THR A 103 -12.46 -8.29 -4.46
CA THR A 103 -13.27 -8.07 -5.67
C THR A 103 -13.80 -6.64 -5.71
N ILE A 104 -14.29 -6.14 -4.58
CA ILE A 104 -14.73 -4.74 -4.46
C ILE A 104 -13.57 -3.79 -4.68
N ASN A 105 -12.40 -4.07 -4.09
CA ASN A 105 -11.22 -3.21 -4.23
C ASN A 105 -10.75 -3.12 -5.70
N ILE A 106 -10.61 -4.26 -6.36
CA ILE A 106 -10.23 -4.32 -7.79
C ILE A 106 -11.26 -3.58 -8.66
N ALA A 107 -12.55 -3.72 -8.36
CA ALA A 107 -13.60 -3.00 -9.09
C ALA A 107 -13.47 -1.47 -8.91
N ALA A 108 -13.19 -1.01 -7.69
CA ALA A 108 -12.97 0.41 -7.40
C ALA A 108 -11.74 0.95 -8.15
N ASP A 109 -10.62 0.21 -8.14
CA ASP A 109 -9.38 0.61 -8.82
C ASP A 109 -9.54 0.69 -10.33
N VAL A 110 -10.14 -0.32 -10.94
CA VAL A 110 -10.38 -0.36 -12.40
C VAL A 110 -11.36 0.75 -12.81
N SER A 111 -12.37 1.05 -11.98
CA SER A 111 -13.26 2.19 -12.19
C SER A 111 -12.51 3.52 -12.13
N ALA A 112 -11.64 3.70 -11.13
CA ALA A 112 -10.83 4.90 -10.98
C ALA A 112 -9.87 5.11 -12.17
N MET A 113 -9.26 4.05 -12.69
CA MET A 113 -8.45 4.12 -13.92
C MET A 113 -9.26 4.58 -15.13
N GLY A 114 -10.49 4.07 -15.27
CA GLY A 114 -11.40 4.49 -16.34
C GLY A 114 -11.81 5.95 -16.24
N GLU A 115 -12.10 6.44 -15.03
CA GLU A 115 -12.38 7.86 -14.78
C GLU A 115 -11.17 8.74 -15.06
N ALA A 116 -9.96 8.32 -14.65
CA ALA A 116 -8.73 9.05 -14.93
C ALA A 116 -8.47 9.21 -16.44
N LEU A 117 -8.69 8.15 -17.23
CA LEU A 117 -8.55 8.24 -18.69
C LEU A 117 -9.61 9.16 -19.33
N LYS A 118 -10.84 9.11 -18.82
CA LYS A 118 -11.91 10.04 -19.24
C LYS A 118 -11.53 11.50 -19.01
N LEU A 119 -10.79 11.82 -17.94
CA LEU A 119 -10.34 13.20 -17.70
C LEU A 119 -9.34 13.69 -18.75
N ILE A 120 -8.54 12.79 -19.35
CA ILE A 120 -7.50 13.14 -20.32
C ILE A 120 -8.06 13.21 -21.75
N VAL A 121 -8.79 12.17 -22.16
CA VAL A 121 -9.20 11.96 -23.57
C VAL A 121 -10.71 12.21 -23.77
N GLY A 122 -11.48 12.36 -22.69
CA GLY A 122 -12.95 12.35 -22.75
C GLY A 122 -13.51 10.95 -23.02
N GLY A 123 -14.83 10.84 -23.16
CA GLY A 123 -15.50 9.58 -23.55
C GLY A 123 -16.09 8.74 -22.39
N PRO A 124 -16.52 7.50 -22.68
CA PRO A 124 -17.25 6.65 -21.73
C PRO A 124 -16.31 5.91 -20.76
N ALA A 125 -16.28 6.36 -19.50
CA ALA A 125 -15.43 5.77 -18.44
C ALA A 125 -15.65 4.26 -18.25
N GLN A 126 -16.87 3.77 -18.42
CA GLN A 126 -17.19 2.34 -18.26
C GLN A 126 -16.47 1.46 -19.30
N MET A 127 -16.37 1.92 -20.55
CA MET A 127 -15.64 1.19 -21.58
C MET A 127 -14.14 1.17 -21.29
N TYR A 128 -13.60 2.28 -20.78
CA TYR A 128 -12.20 2.34 -20.36
C TYR A 128 -11.93 1.44 -19.17
N ALA A 129 -12.83 1.39 -18.19
CA ALA A 129 -12.73 0.46 -17.05
C ALA A 129 -12.70 -1.01 -17.54
N VAL A 130 -13.62 -1.40 -18.43
CA VAL A 130 -13.60 -2.75 -19.03
C VAL A 130 -12.29 -3.00 -19.79
N GLY A 131 -11.84 -2.03 -20.59
CA GLY A 131 -10.58 -2.10 -21.33
C GLY A 131 -9.36 -2.29 -20.42
N PHE A 132 -9.26 -1.51 -19.33
CA PHE A 132 -8.21 -1.65 -18.34
C PHE A 132 -8.31 -2.97 -17.58
N GLY A 133 -9.51 -3.45 -17.26
CA GLY A 133 -9.71 -4.76 -16.65
C GLY A 133 -9.18 -5.89 -17.54
N VAL A 134 -9.54 -5.89 -18.82
CA VAL A 134 -9.04 -6.86 -19.81
C VAL A 134 -7.53 -6.72 -19.98
N LEU A 135 -7.02 -5.50 -20.12
CA LEU A 135 -5.59 -5.26 -20.26
C LEU A 135 -4.81 -5.78 -19.04
N SER A 136 -5.27 -5.50 -17.82
CA SER A 136 -4.65 -6.00 -16.59
C SER A 136 -4.61 -7.54 -16.55
N LEU A 137 -5.70 -8.21 -16.94
CA LEU A 137 -5.75 -9.68 -17.04
C LEU A 137 -4.74 -10.22 -18.07
N LEU A 138 -4.66 -9.58 -19.24
CA LEU A 138 -3.72 -9.97 -20.29
C LEU A 138 -2.28 -9.76 -19.84
N LEU A 139 -1.97 -8.60 -19.25
CA LEU A 139 -0.63 -8.31 -18.73
C LEU A 139 -0.23 -9.33 -17.66
N GLN A 140 -1.13 -9.69 -16.75
CA GLN A 140 -0.86 -10.68 -15.71
C GLN A 140 -0.65 -12.10 -16.26
N THR A 141 -1.31 -12.44 -17.38
CA THR A 141 -1.18 -13.76 -18.02
C THR A 141 0.09 -13.87 -18.86
N PHE A 142 0.45 -12.80 -19.58
CA PHE A 142 1.52 -12.84 -20.59
C PHE A 142 2.86 -12.25 -20.11
N ILE A 143 2.89 -11.42 -19.06
CA ILE A 143 4.13 -10.81 -18.57
C ILE A 143 4.69 -11.59 -17.38
N PRO A 144 5.97 -12.00 -17.42
CA PRO A 144 6.63 -12.61 -16.27
C PRO A 144 6.63 -11.66 -15.07
N TYR A 145 6.26 -12.17 -13.89
CA TYR A 145 6.15 -11.41 -12.63
C TYR A 145 7.35 -10.48 -12.37
N ARG A 146 8.59 -10.95 -12.62
CA ARG A 146 9.81 -10.14 -12.43
C ARG A 146 9.87 -8.87 -13.28
N ARG A 147 9.33 -8.91 -14.51
CA ARG A 147 9.27 -7.74 -15.39
C ARG A 147 8.14 -6.80 -14.97
N TYR A 148 7.01 -7.38 -14.58
CA TYR A 148 5.83 -6.66 -14.09
C TYR A 148 6.15 -5.82 -12.84
N VAL A 149 6.75 -6.42 -11.81
CA VAL A 149 7.15 -5.74 -10.57
C VAL A 149 8.12 -4.58 -10.83
N ARG A 150 9.02 -4.69 -11.83
CA ARG A 150 9.94 -3.59 -12.16
C ARG A 150 9.18 -2.38 -12.69
N ILE A 151 8.17 -2.59 -13.53
CA ILE A 151 7.34 -1.51 -14.08
C ILE A 151 6.53 -0.86 -12.97
N LEU A 152 5.90 -1.67 -12.10
CA LEU A 152 5.14 -1.16 -10.96
C LEU A 152 5.99 -0.28 -10.03
N LYS A 153 7.25 -0.67 -9.75
CA LYS A 153 8.18 0.14 -8.94
C LYS A 153 8.46 1.53 -9.53
N TRP A 154 8.49 1.66 -10.86
CA TRP A 154 8.62 2.97 -11.50
C TRP A 154 7.32 3.76 -11.42
N LEU A 155 6.18 3.08 -11.59
CA LEU A 155 4.88 3.72 -11.48
C LEU A 155 4.62 4.26 -10.06
N THR A 156 5.08 3.56 -9.02
CA THR A 156 4.96 4.02 -7.63
C THR A 156 5.76 5.30 -7.34
N LEU A 157 6.80 5.60 -8.14
CA LEU A 157 7.49 6.90 -8.03
C LEU A 157 6.58 8.07 -8.45
N ALA A 158 5.52 7.83 -9.22
CA ALA A 158 4.54 8.86 -9.53
C ALA A 158 3.84 9.38 -8.26
N LEU A 159 3.73 8.56 -7.20
CA LEU A 159 3.18 9.00 -5.91
C LEU A 159 4.04 10.06 -5.23
N LEU A 160 5.34 10.14 -5.56
CA LEU A 160 6.21 11.22 -5.11
C LEU A 160 5.80 12.59 -5.66
N ALA A 161 4.92 12.64 -6.67
CA ALA A 161 4.32 13.90 -7.11
C ALA A 161 3.57 14.60 -5.96
N TYR A 162 2.87 13.86 -5.08
CA TYR A 162 2.20 14.43 -3.91
C TYR A 162 3.20 15.00 -2.88
N VAL A 163 4.36 14.37 -2.78
CA VAL A 163 5.46 14.88 -1.95
C VAL A 163 6.03 16.16 -2.55
N ALA A 164 6.24 16.18 -3.87
CA ALA A 164 6.74 17.34 -4.59
C ALA A 164 5.76 18.53 -4.51
N THR A 165 4.44 18.30 -4.61
CA THR A 165 3.44 19.37 -4.45
C THR A 165 3.49 20.00 -3.07
N ALA A 166 3.79 19.22 -2.02
CA ALA A 166 3.92 19.76 -0.68
C ALA A 166 5.12 20.72 -0.51
N PHE A 167 6.14 20.63 -1.35
CA PHE A 167 7.27 21.58 -1.37
C PHE A 167 7.01 22.84 -2.18
N VAL A 168 6.04 22.79 -3.11
CA VAL A 168 5.68 23.94 -3.96
C VAL A 168 4.61 24.82 -3.28
N VAL A 169 3.69 24.21 -2.54
CA VAL A 169 2.59 24.91 -1.88
C VAL A 169 3.04 25.45 -0.51
N HIS A 170 2.53 26.63 -0.12
CA HIS A 170 2.84 27.19 1.19
C HIS A 170 2.08 26.46 2.30
N ILE A 171 2.79 25.59 3.04
CA ILE A 171 2.20 24.77 4.09
C ILE A 171 2.41 25.42 5.47
N PRO A 172 1.34 25.65 6.26
CA PRO A 172 1.47 26.11 7.64
C PRO A 172 1.92 24.96 8.55
N TRP A 173 3.21 24.63 8.52
CA TRP A 173 3.81 23.49 9.25
C TRP A 173 3.53 23.50 10.75
N SER A 174 3.38 24.67 11.37
CA SER A 174 3.00 24.79 12.78
C SER A 174 1.62 24.20 13.06
N GLN A 175 0.64 24.46 12.19
CA GLN A 175 -0.72 23.91 12.30
C GLN A 175 -0.75 22.43 11.97
N VAL A 176 0.00 22.02 10.94
CA VAL A 176 0.14 20.61 10.54
C VAL A 176 0.67 19.78 11.70
N LEU A 177 1.77 20.22 12.33
CA LEU A 177 2.38 19.48 13.44
C LEU A 177 1.47 19.48 14.68
N ALA A 178 0.83 20.61 15.00
CA ALA A 178 -0.12 20.68 16.10
C ALA A 178 -1.31 19.73 15.90
N LYS A 179 -1.88 19.66 14.70
CA LYS A 179 -3.04 18.81 14.38
C LYS A 179 -2.68 17.34 14.17
N ALA A 180 -1.45 17.05 13.75
CA ALA A 180 -0.94 15.69 13.70
C ALA A 180 -0.71 15.13 15.10
N LEU A 181 -0.15 15.92 16.03
CA LEU A 181 0.17 15.46 17.39
C LEU A 181 -0.99 15.56 18.37
N ALA A 182 -1.92 16.51 18.18
CA ALA A 182 -3.11 16.66 19.01
C ALA A 182 -4.36 16.14 18.26
N PRO A 183 -4.79 14.89 18.50
CA PRO A 183 -5.93 14.31 17.81
C PRO A 183 -7.22 15.04 18.18
N HIS A 184 -7.91 15.60 17.19
CA HIS A 184 -9.20 16.25 17.38
C HIS A 184 -10.33 15.28 16.99
N LEU A 185 -10.85 14.54 17.96
CA LEU A 185 -11.95 13.61 17.71
C LEU A 185 -13.29 14.36 17.57
N SER A 186 -14.04 14.02 16.53
CA SER A 186 -15.42 14.46 16.34
C SER A 186 -16.36 13.25 16.32
N TRP A 187 -17.50 13.35 17.00
CA TRP A 187 -18.52 12.30 17.04
C TRP A 187 -19.48 12.33 15.84
N LYS A 188 -19.19 13.14 14.82
CA LYS A 188 -19.98 13.18 13.59
C LYS A 188 -19.81 11.85 12.84
N SER A 189 -20.91 11.31 12.31
CA SER A 189 -20.88 10.05 11.56
C SER A 189 -19.89 10.09 10.41
N ALA A 190 -19.85 11.18 9.63
CA ALA A 190 -18.89 11.34 8.53
C ALA A 190 -17.43 11.22 9.00
N TYR A 191 -17.09 11.85 10.14
CA TYR A 191 -15.74 11.79 10.70
C TYR A 191 -15.35 10.35 11.07
N ILE A 192 -16.24 9.64 11.77
CA ILE A 192 -15.99 8.26 12.19
C ILE A 192 -15.86 7.34 10.98
N THR A 193 -16.74 7.49 9.99
CA THR A 193 -16.69 6.72 8.74
C THR A 193 -15.38 6.92 8.00
N THR A 194 -14.89 8.16 7.90
CA THR A 194 -13.60 8.44 7.24
C THR A 194 -12.41 7.92 8.04
N VAL A 195 -12.43 7.99 9.37
CA VAL A 195 -11.40 7.36 10.20
C VAL A 195 -11.38 5.84 9.97
N VAL A 196 -12.55 5.18 9.98
CA VAL A 196 -12.64 3.75 9.69
C VAL A 196 -12.17 3.43 8.28
N ALA A 197 -12.49 4.27 7.28
CA ALA A 197 -12.03 4.10 5.92
C ALA A 197 -10.50 4.22 5.80
N VAL A 198 -9.89 5.23 6.42
CA VAL A 198 -8.43 5.42 6.45
C VAL A 198 -7.76 4.20 7.11
N PHE A 199 -8.24 3.75 8.26
CA PHE A 199 -7.66 2.57 8.92
C PHE A 199 -7.89 1.28 8.10
N GLY A 200 -9.06 1.15 7.49
CA GLY A 200 -9.43 -0.01 6.68
C GLY A 200 -8.57 -0.14 5.43
N THR A 201 -8.29 0.97 4.76
CA THR A 201 -7.43 0.97 3.57
C THR A 201 -5.98 0.67 3.94
N THR A 202 -5.43 1.30 4.99
CA THR A 202 -4.02 1.11 5.41
C THR A 202 -3.74 -0.26 6.05
N ILE A 203 -4.75 -0.89 6.64
CA ILE A 203 -4.63 -2.18 7.34
C ILE A 203 -5.46 -3.24 6.59
N SER A 204 -5.31 -3.23 5.26
CA SER A 204 -6.08 -4.10 4.38
C SER A 204 -5.78 -5.58 4.60
N PRO A 205 -6.79 -6.44 4.86
CA PRO A 205 -6.59 -7.85 5.17
C PRO A 205 -5.80 -8.64 4.12
N TYR A 206 -5.91 -8.29 2.84
CA TYR A 206 -5.20 -8.97 1.77
C TYR A 206 -3.69 -8.79 1.86
N LEU A 207 -3.22 -7.68 2.40
CA LEU A 207 -1.79 -7.44 2.59
C LEU A 207 -1.19 -8.43 3.60
N PHE A 208 -1.97 -8.95 4.55
CA PHE A 208 -1.48 -9.95 5.51
C PHE A 208 -1.21 -11.29 4.82
N PHE A 209 -2.14 -11.71 3.96
CA PHE A 209 -2.00 -12.90 3.15
C PHE A 209 -0.88 -12.73 2.12
N TRP A 210 -0.81 -11.57 1.50
CA TRP A 210 0.23 -11.22 0.53
C TRP A 210 1.62 -11.25 1.18
N GLN A 211 1.83 -10.50 2.26
CA GLN A 211 3.12 -10.42 2.97
C GLN A 211 3.60 -11.80 3.42
N ALA A 212 2.71 -12.61 4.02
CA ALA A 212 3.06 -13.96 4.43
C ALA A 212 3.43 -14.86 3.24
N SER A 213 2.74 -14.73 2.11
CA SER A 213 2.99 -15.53 0.90
C SER A 213 4.25 -15.09 0.17
N GLN A 214 4.55 -13.79 0.12
CA GLN A 214 5.77 -13.26 -0.49
C GLN A 214 7.01 -13.71 0.28
N GLU A 215 6.98 -13.75 1.61
CA GLU A 215 8.12 -14.29 2.40
C GLU A 215 8.36 -15.79 2.12
N VAL A 216 7.30 -16.54 1.80
CA VAL A 216 7.42 -17.94 1.38
C VAL A 216 7.99 -18.03 -0.04
N GLU A 217 7.53 -17.20 -0.96
CA GLU A 217 8.04 -17.16 -2.33
C GLU A 217 9.53 -16.75 -2.37
N ASP A 218 9.90 -15.72 -1.61
CA ASP A 218 11.30 -15.29 -1.43
C ASP A 218 12.16 -16.43 -0.88
N GLN A 219 11.63 -17.20 0.08
CA GLN A 219 12.32 -18.37 0.63
C GLN A 219 12.48 -19.47 -0.43
N LEU A 220 11.45 -19.77 -1.22
CA LEU A 220 11.50 -20.80 -2.26
C LEU A 220 12.44 -20.39 -3.41
N ALA A 221 12.60 -19.09 -3.66
CA ALA A 221 13.48 -18.55 -4.68
C ALA A 221 14.99 -18.65 -4.31
N ASP A 222 15.33 -18.80 -3.03
CA ASP A 222 16.71 -19.02 -2.57
C ASP A 222 16.95 -20.50 -2.22
N PRO A 223 17.76 -21.24 -3.00
CA PRO A 223 18.07 -22.65 -2.73
C PRO A 223 18.66 -22.93 -1.35
N LYS A 224 19.23 -21.92 -0.67
CA LYS A 224 19.83 -22.05 0.66
C LYS A 224 18.86 -21.70 1.79
N ALA A 225 17.72 -21.10 1.47
CA ALA A 225 16.74 -20.69 2.46
C ALA A 225 15.83 -21.87 2.83
N GLN A 226 15.67 -22.10 4.14
CA GLN A 226 14.74 -23.09 4.68
C GLN A 226 13.77 -22.41 5.65
N PRO A 227 12.59 -23.01 5.91
CA PRO A 227 11.69 -22.52 6.95
C PRO A 227 12.45 -22.38 8.27
N LEU A 228 12.28 -21.27 8.99
CA LEU A 228 13.09 -21.00 10.19
C LEU A 228 12.86 -22.02 11.31
N ILE A 229 11.72 -22.73 11.31
CA ILE A 229 11.48 -23.84 12.22
C ILE A 229 12.45 -25.01 12.00
N LYS A 230 13.02 -25.16 10.80
CA LYS A 230 14.00 -26.19 10.42
C LYS A 230 15.44 -25.68 10.43
N ALA A 231 15.64 -24.37 10.30
CA ALA A 231 16.95 -23.73 10.25
C ALA A 231 17.03 -22.53 11.21
N PRO A 232 17.10 -22.78 12.54
CA PRO A 232 17.11 -21.72 13.55
C PRO A 232 18.33 -20.79 13.44
N ASP A 233 19.45 -21.26 12.91
CA ASP A 233 20.66 -20.46 12.68
C ASP A 233 20.41 -19.28 11.73
N GLN A 234 19.47 -19.43 10.78
CA GLN A 234 19.08 -18.37 9.85
C GLN A 234 18.12 -17.35 10.49
N ALA A 235 17.54 -17.64 11.66
CA ALA A 235 16.43 -16.87 12.21
C ALA A 235 16.83 -15.43 12.56
N LYS A 236 17.96 -15.22 13.23
CA LYS A 236 18.37 -13.88 13.67
C LYS A 236 18.55 -12.91 12.49
N ALA A 237 19.20 -13.38 11.42
CA ALA A 237 19.44 -12.58 10.22
C ALA A 237 18.13 -12.29 9.46
N ASN A 238 17.30 -13.31 9.23
CA ASN A 238 16.04 -13.17 8.50
C ASN A 238 15.02 -12.31 9.25
N LEU A 239 14.88 -12.50 10.57
CA LEU A 239 13.96 -11.68 11.39
C LEU A 239 14.40 -10.21 11.44
N ARG A 240 15.71 -9.93 11.43
CA ARG A 240 16.22 -8.57 11.32
C ARG A 240 15.94 -7.98 9.93
N ARG A 241 16.12 -8.75 8.86
CA ARG A 241 15.78 -8.36 7.48
C ARG A 241 14.30 -8.02 7.36
N ILE A 242 13.41 -8.90 7.82
CA ILE A 242 11.96 -8.68 7.82
C ILE A 242 11.61 -7.39 8.55
N LYS A 243 12.13 -7.18 9.77
CA LYS A 243 11.87 -5.94 10.52
C LYS A 243 12.26 -4.71 9.71
N ILE A 244 13.50 -4.64 9.23
CA ILE A 244 14.01 -3.45 8.52
C ILE A 244 13.21 -3.21 7.24
N ASP A 245 12.96 -4.26 6.45
CA ASP A 245 12.21 -4.18 5.21
C ASP A 245 10.76 -3.72 5.43
N THR A 246 10.09 -4.26 6.44
CA THR A 246 8.74 -3.82 6.80
C THR A 246 8.72 -2.39 7.37
N TYR A 247 9.67 -2.00 8.22
CA TYR A 247 9.74 -0.61 8.72
C TYR A 247 9.92 0.39 7.57
N ILE A 248 10.82 0.10 6.63
CA ILE A 248 11.06 0.98 5.48
C ILE A 248 9.85 1.01 4.55
N GLY A 249 9.31 -0.17 4.20
CA GLY A 249 8.18 -0.27 3.28
C GLY A 249 6.91 0.40 3.79
N MET A 250 6.55 0.11 5.05
CA MET A 250 5.38 0.71 5.69
C MET A 250 5.61 2.18 6.02
N GLY A 251 6.86 2.58 6.30
CA GLY A 251 7.21 3.97 6.53
C GLY A 251 7.05 4.79 5.26
N PHE A 252 7.41 4.22 4.11
CA PHE A 252 7.21 4.85 2.82
C PHE A 252 5.72 5.03 2.47
N SER A 253 4.89 3.98 2.56
CA SER A 253 3.46 4.15 2.22
C SER A 253 2.75 5.10 3.19
N ASN A 254 3.06 5.01 4.49
CA ASN A 254 2.48 5.92 5.47
C ASN A 254 2.92 7.38 5.27
N LEU A 255 4.14 7.61 4.77
CA LEU A 255 4.62 8.93 4.38
C LEU A 255 3.87 9.45 3.14
N VAL A 256 3.65 8.60 2.14
CA VAL A 256 2.85 8.95 0.95
C VAL A 256 1.42 9.30 1.35
N ALA A 257 0.76 8.47 2.17
CA ALA A 257 -0.57 8.73 2.72
C ALA A 257 -0.63 10.07 3.46
N PHE A 258 0.38 10.39 4.29
CA PHE A 258 0.50 11.70 4.94
C PHE A 258 0.48 12.85 3.94
N PHE A 259 1.30 12.76 2.90
CA PHE A 259 1.40 13.82 1.89
C PHE A 259 0.15 13.93 1.02
N ILE A 260 -0.59 12.84 0.79
CA ILE A 260 -1.88 12.90 0.08
C ILE A 260 -2.91 13.66 0.94
N ILE A 261 -3.06 13.31 2.23
CA ILE A 261 -3.98 14.01 3.15
C ILE A 261 -3.56 15.48 3.28
N LEU A 262 -2.26 15.74 3.44
CA LEU A 262 -1.73 17.10 3.58
C LEU A 262 -1.98 17.94 2.33
N THR A 263 -1.63 17.41 1.15
CA THR A 263 -1.79 18.14 -0.11
C THR A 263 -3.26 18.47 -0.35
N THR A 264 -4.16 17.50 -0.20
CA THR A 264 -5.60 17.72 -0.39
C THR A 264 -6.22 18.62 0.68
N ALA A 265 -5.71 18.60 1.91
CA ALA A 265 -6.11 19.59 2.92
C ALA A 265 -5.71 21.01 2.51
N VAL A 266 -4.50 21.21 2.00
CA VAL A 266 -4.03 22.55 1.62
C VAL A 266 -4.66 23.02 0.31
N THR A 267 -4.78 22.16 -0.69
CA THR A 267 -5.27 22.55 -2.02
C THR A 267 -6.79 22.56 -2.10
N LEU A 268 -7.50 21.67 -1.40
CA LEU A 268 -8.95 21.51 -1.55
C LEU A 268 -9.70 22.11 -0.36
N ASN A 269 -9.39 21.67 0.87
CA ASN A 269 -10.11 22.11 2.07
C ASN A 269 -9.97 23.62 2.31
N LEU A 270 -8.76 24.17 2.19
CA LEU A 270 -8.54 25.62 2.36
C LEU A 270 -9.20 26.47 1.26
N HIS A 271 -9.45 25.89 0.08
CA HIS A 271 -10.15 26.55 -1.03
C HIS A 271 -11.66 26.26 -1.03
N GLY A 272 -12.19 25.64 0.03
CA GLY A 272 -13.62 25.39 0.21
C GLY A 272 -14.17 24.16 -0.52
N VAL A 273 -13.32 23.35 -1.17
CA VAL A 273 -13.72 22.09 -1.81
C VAL A 273 -13.63 20.97 -0.78
N THR A 274 -14.77 20.66 -0.16
CA THR A 274 -14.84 19.66 0.92
C THR A 274 -15.49 18.35 0.50
N GLU A 275 -16.39 18.35 -0.49
CA GLU A 275 -17.09 17.14 -0.94
C GLU A 275 -16.38 16.48 -2.12
N ILE A 276 -15.59 15.44 -1.82
CA ILE A 276 -14.93 14.61 -2.82
C ILE A 276 -15.27 13.15 -2.54
N GLN A 277 -15.76 12.46 -3.55
CA GLN A 277 -16.16 11.05 -3.50
C GLN A 277 -15.27 10.14 -4.36
N THR A 278 -14.54 10.69 -5.35
CA THR A 278 -13.66 9.90 -6.21
C THR A 278 -12.28 10.55 -6.38
N SER A 279 -11.27 9.74 -6.71
CA SER A 279 -9.92 10.23 -7.05
C SER A 279 -9.92 11.16 -8.26
N ALA A 280 -10.83 10.94 -9.22
CA ALA A 280 -11.02 11.82 -10.37
C ALA A 280 -11.52 13.22 -9.96
N GLN A 281 -12.41 13.31 -8.97
CA GLN A 281 -12.85 14.61 -8.43
C GLN A 281 -11.70 15.33 -7.71
N ALA A 282 -10.85 14.62 -6.98
CA ALA A 282 -9.64 15.20 -6.40
C ALA A 282 -8.71 15.76 -7.48
N ALA A 283 -8.53 15.05 -8.60
CA ALA A 283 -7.72 15.51 -9.72
C ALA A 283 -8.33 16.74 -10.42
N MET A 284 -9.65 16.78 -10.63
CA MET A 284 -10.33 17.94 -11.23
C MET A 284 -10.21 19.20 -10.38
N ALA A 285 -10.24 19.05 -9.05
CA ALA A 285 -10.19 20.19 -8.14
C ALA A 285 -8.79 20.82 -8.02
N LEU A 286 -7.77 20.22 -8.63
CA LEU A 286 -6.41 20.78 -8.77
C LEU A 286 -6.21 21.57 -10.08
N ARG A 287 -7.21 21.65 -10.96
CA ARG A 287 -7.15 22.33 -12.25
C ARG A 287 -7.50 23.81 -12.13
#